data_AF-A0A970WBW1-F1
#
_entry.id   AF-A0A970WBW1-F1
#
_cell.length_a   1.000
_cell.length_b   1.000
_cell.length_c   1.000
_cell.angle_alpha   90.00
_cell.angle_beta   90.00
_cell.angle_gamma   90.00
#
_symmetry.space_group_name_H-M   'P 1'
#
loop_
_entity.id
_entity.type
_entity.pdbx_description
1 polymer ?
#
loop_
_entity_poly.entity_id
_entity_poly.type
_entity_poly.pdbx_seq_one_letter_code
_entity_poly.pdbx_strand_id
1 'polypeptide(L)'
;MTAKDKEILQSARDAAASAASWADLSNALFDPVSGLITRAYPTREQRAAFLKTDEYKKIRALVSAAMDRTGLVEGATPAKSGKFVVRLPRSLHAALDREAREEGVSLNQLVVTKLAVQISKLVSAPRGDGRDCPGLPGGP
;
A
#
# COMPACT_ATOMS: atom_id res chain seq x y z
N MET A 1 17.18 -9.80 -28.08
CA MET A 1 17.61 -8.81 -27.06
C MET A 1 17.12 -7.44 -27.50
N THR A 2 16.07 -6.92 -26.88
CA THR A 2 15.55 -5.59 -27.24
C THR A 2 16.12 -4.51 -26.30
N ALA A 3 16.24 -3.26 -26.77
CA ALA A 3 16.70 -2.15 -25.93
C ALA A 3 15.79 -1.96 -24.69
N LYS A 4 14.49 -2.22 -24.88
CA LYS A 4 13.46 -2.17 -23.84
C LYS A 4 13.72 -3.18 -22.72
N ASP A 5 14.07 -4.43 -23.04
CA ASP A 5 14.32 -5.46 -22.01
C ASP A 5 15.51 -5.08 -21.09
N LYS A 6 16.54 -4.42 -21.66
CA LYS A 6 17.69 -3.93 -20.90
C LYS A 6 17.33 -2.76 -19.98
N GLU A 7 16.49 -1.84 -20.44
CA GLU A 7 16.00 -0.72 -19.65
C GLU A 7 15.17 -1.20 -18.45
N ILE A 8 14.31 -2.21 -18.66
CA ILE A 8 13.53 -2.83 -17.59
C ILE A 8 14.42 -3.55 -16.59
N LEU A 9 15.46 -4.26 -17.05
CA LEU A 9 16.44 -4.86 -16.15
C LEU A 9 17.19 -3.81 -15.32
N GLN A 10 17.56 -2.67 -15.93
CA GLN A 10 18.23 -1.60 -15.19
C GLN A 10 17.30 -0.98 -14.14
N SER A 11 16.07 -0.66 -14.52
CA SER A 11 15.05 -0.15 -13.59
C SER A 11 14.79 -1.13 -12.44
N ALA A 12 14.81 -2.44 -12.71
CA ALA A 12 14.67 -3.47 -11.68
C ALA A 12 15.86 -3.52 -10.71
N ARG A 13 17.09 -3.25 -11.19
CA ARG A 13 18.28 -3.14 -10.32
C ARG A 13 18.19 -1.92 -9.41
N ASP A 14 17.75 -0.79 -9.95
CA ASP A 14 17.60 0.46 -9.19
C ASP A 14 16.51 0.30 -8.11
N ALA A 15 15.41 -0.39 -8.45
CA ALA A 15 14.39 -0.78 -7.47
C ALA A 15 14.94 -1.75 -6.41
N ALA A 16 15.74 -2.74 -6.80
CA ALA A 16 16.33 -3.70 -5.86
C ALA A 16 17.33 -3.07 -4.88
N ALA A 17 18.01 -1.99 -5.29
CA ALA A 17 18.93 -1.22 -4.46
C ALA A 17 18.20 -0.33 -3.43
N SER A 18 17.00 0.15 -3.77
CA SER A 18 16.21 1.06 -2.92
C SER A 18 15.11 0.37 -2.10
N ALA A 19 14.76 -0.87 -2.43
CA ALA A 19 13.71 -1.62 -1.74
C ALA A 19 14.13 -2.02 -0.31
N ALA A 20 13.28 -1.65 0.66
CA ALA A 20 13.46 -1.99 2.07
C ALA A 20 13.21 -3.48 2.36
N SER A 21 12.34 -4.12 1.58
CA SER A 21 12.00 -5.55 1.72
C SER A 21 11.89 -6.24 0.36
N TRP A 22 11.98 -7.58 0.35
CA TRP A 22 11.72 -8.35 -0.88
C TRP A 22 10.27 -8.14 -1.37
N ALA A 23 9.29 -7.96 -0.47
CA ALA A 23 7.91 -7.68 -0.84
C ALA A 23 7.75 -6.32 -1.52
N ASP A 24 8.45 -5.28 -1.04
CA ASP A 24 8.44 -3.96 -1.68
C ASP A 24 9.00 -4.05 -3.11
N LEU A 25 10.10 -4.79 -3.28
CA LEU A 25 10.68 -5.04 -4.60
C LEU A 25 9.71 -5.83 -5.50
N SER A 26 9.09 -6.88 -4.97
CA SER A 26 8.13 -7.70 -5.71
C SER A 26 6.92 -6.88 -6.16
N ASN A 27 6.37 -6.05 -5.28
CA ASN A 27 5.25 -5.17 -5.60
C ASN A 27 5.65 -4.15 -6.67
N ALA A 28 6.80 -3.50 -6.52
CA ALA A 28 7.30 -2.54 -7.51
C ALA A 28 7.46 -3.17 -8.91
N LEU A 29 7.82 -4.46 -8.98
CA LEU A 29 8.07 -5.15 -10.25
C LEU A 29 6.82 -5.80 -10.86
N PHE A 30 6.02 -6.49 -10.05
CA PHE A 30 4.99 -7.43 -10.50
C PHE A 30 3.56 -7.05 -10.14
N ASP A 31 3.34 -5.92 -9.44
CA ASP A 31 1.98 -5.49 -9.10
C ASP A 31 1.08 -5.46 -10.36
N PRO A 32 -0.13 -6.06 -10.30
CA PRO A 32 -0.98 -6.27 -11.46
C PRO A 32 -1.60 -4.98 -12.02
N VAL A 33 -1.50 -3.86 -11.30
CA VAL A 33 -2.06 -2.57 -11.70
C VAL A 33 -0.95 -1.59 -12.09
N SER A 34 0.10 -1.50 -11.28
CA SER A 34 1.11 -0.43 -11.31
C SER A 34 2.56 -0.91 -11.43
N GLY A 35 2.80 -2.23 -11.38
CA GLY A 35 4.13 -2.82 -11.43
C GLY A 35 4.88 -2.47 -12.72
N LEU A 36 6.20 -2.35 -12.61
CA LEU A 36 7.10 -2.01 -13.72
C LEU A 36 6.85 -2.89 -14.96
N ILE A 37 6.74 -4.21 -14.76
CA ILE A 37 6.55 -5.16 -15.86
C ILE A 37 5.13 -5.05 -16.46
N THR A 38 4.12 -4.83 -15.63
CA THR A 38 2.73 -4.62 -16.06
C THR A 38 2.62 -3.37 -16.94
N ARG A 39 3.27 -2.27 -16.56
CA ARG A 39 3.27 -1.02 -17.33
C ARG A 39 4.09 -1.12 -18.61
N ALA A 40 5.23 -1.80 -18.56
CA ALA A 40 6.10 -1.98 -19.72
C ALA A 40 5.50 -2.94 -20.75
N TYR A 41 4.78 -3.97 -20.32
CA TYR A 41 4.21 -5.01 -21.17
C TYR A 41 2.71 -5.19 -20.84
N PRO A 42 1.83 -4.30 -21.34
CA PRO A 42 0.40 -4.33 -21.01
C PRO A 42 -0.34 -5.55 -21.57
N THR A 43 0.12 -6.13 -22.69
CA THR A 43 -0.57 -7.30 -23.28
C THR A 43 -0.04 -8.63 -22.75
N ARG A 44 -0.85 -9.68 -22.86
CA ARG A 44 -0.46 -11.03 -22.42
C ARG A 44 0.67 -11.60 -23.27
N GLU A 45 0.64 -11.33 -24.56
CA GLU A 45 1.62 -11.80 -25.55
C GLU A 45 2.99 -11.16 -25.30
N GLN A 46 3.00 -9.85 -25.02
CA GLN A 46 4.21 -9.10 -24.68
C GLN A 46 4.83 -9.62 -23.38
N ARG A 47 4.02 -9.89 -22.35
CA ARG A 47 4.49 -10.52 -21.11
C ARG A 47 5.03 -11.93 -21.35
N ALA A 48 4.32 -12.75 -22.12
CA ALA A 48 4.75 -14.11 -22.45
C ALA A 48 6.08 -14.15 -23.21
N ALA A 49 6.33 -13.17 -24.09
CA ALA A 49 7.61 -13.01 -24.76
C ALA A 49 8.71 -12.59 -23.77
N PHE A 50 8.45 -11.60 -22.90
CA PHE A 50 9.40 -11.11 -21.91
C PHE A 50 9.81 -12.18 -20.88
N LEU A 51 8.86 -13.01 -20.42
CA LEU A 51 9.11 -14.09 -19.46
C LEU A 51 10.15 -15.14 -19.94
N LYS A 52 10.37 -15.23 -21.26
CA LYS A 52 11.34 -16.16 -21.86
C LYS A 52 12.76 -15.58 -21.99
N THR A 53 12.93 -14.29 -21.70
CA THR A 53 14.20 -13.59 -21.88
C THR A 53 15.19 -13.86 -20.75
N ASP A 54 16.48 -13.65 -21.02
CA ASP A 54 17.50 -13.76 -19.97
C ASP A 54 17.46 -12.58 -19.00
N GLU A 55 16.94 -11.44 -19.43
CA GLU A 55 16.67 -10.28 -18.59
C GLU A 55 15.66 -10.62 -17.48
N TYR A 56 14.57 -11.32 -17.81
CA TYR A 56 13.62 -11.79 -16.81
C TYR A 56 14.26 -12.74 -15.79
N LYS A 57 15.14 -13.65 -16.23
CA LYS A 57 15.89 -14.54 -15.32
C LYS A 57 16.75 -13.73 -14.34
N LYS A 58 17.42 -12.68 -14.82
CA LYS A 58 18.22 -11.78 -13.98
C LYS A 58 17.34 -11.00 -12.99
N ILE A 59 16.16 -10.54 -13.39
CA ILE A 59 15.19 -9.89 -12.48
C ILE A 59 14.77 -10.88 -11.38
N ARG A 60 14.47 -12.13 -11.73
CA ARG A 60 14.12 -13.16 -10.75
C ARG A 60 15.26 -13.42 -9.75
N ALA A 61 16.51 -13.39 -10.22
CA ALA A 61 17.68 -13.50 -9.34
C ALA A 61 17.81 -12.32 -8.36
N LEU A 62 17.44 -11.10 -8.76
CA LEU A 62 17.39 -9.94 -7.85
C LEU A 62 16.36 -10.14 -6.74
N VAL A 63 15.19 -10.66 -7.07
CA VAL A 63 14.13 -10.97 -6.08
C VAL A 63 14.61 -12.07 -5.12
N SER A 64 15.26 -13.11 -5.63
CA SER A 64 15.87 -14.16 -4.80
C SER A 64 16.89 -13.58 -3.83
N ALA A 65 17.83 -12.76 -4.33
CA ALA A 65 18.83 -12.11 -3.48
C ALA A 65 18.20 -11.17 -2.44
N ALA A 66 17.09 -10.51 -2.77
CA ALA A 66 16.33 -9.70 -1.82
C ALA A 66 15.66 -10.56 -0.74
N MET A 67 15.06 -11.70 -1.10
CA MET A 67 14.49 -12.66 -0.14
C MET A 67 15.56 -13.19 0.83
N ASP A 68 16.75 -13.52 0.32
CA ASP A 68 17.87 -13.98 1.15
C ASP A 68 18.38 -12.88 2.08
N ARG A 69 18.42 -11.62 1.61
CA ARG A 69 18.86 -10.45 2.38
C ARG A 69 17.89 -10.03 3.48
N THR A 70 16.58 -10.02 3.19
CA THR A 70 15.56 -9.45 4.08
C THR A 70 14.77 -10.50 4.86
N GLY A 71 15.08 -11.79 4.64
CA GLY A 71 14.33 -12.91 5.19
C GLY A 71 12.99 -13.12 4.48
N LEU A 72 12.62 -14.38 4.27
CA LEU A 72 11.39 -14.75 3.57
C LEU A 72 10.14 -14.26 4.31
N VAL A 73 10.09 -14.37 5.65
CA VAL A 73 8.92 -14.00 6.46
C VAL A 73 8.98 -12.53 6.88
N GLU A 74 10.12 -12.06 7.40
CA GLU A 74 10.28 -10.67 7.83
C GLU A 74 10.16 -9.69 6.65
N GLY A 75 10.78 -10.01 5.52
CA GLY A 75 10.68 -9.20 4.29
C GLY A 75 9.35 -9.36 3.53
N ALA A 76 8.49 -10.31 3.90
CA ALA A 76 7.11 -10.39 3.39
C ALA A 76 6.15 -9.50 4.17
N THR A 77 6.54 -9.14 5.39
CA THR A 77 5.72 -8.37 6.29
C THR A 77 5.84 -6.91 5.87
N PRO A 78 4.76 -6.25 5.42
CA PRO A 78 4.84 -4.86 5.01
C PRO A 78 5.35 -4.03 6.19
N ALA A 79 6.45 -3.29 5.98
CA ALA A 79 7.05 -2.44 7.02
C ALA A 79 6.08 -1.39 7.59
N LYS A 80 4.92 -1.19 6.95
CA LYS A 80 3.85 -0.27 7.37
C LYS A 80 2.63 -0.95 8.00
N SER A 81 2.74 -2.12 8.63
CA SER A 81 1.80 -2.44 9.73
C SER A 81 2.26 -1.69 11.00
N GLY A 82 2.07 -0.38 11.00
CA GLY A 82 2.47 0.47 12.12
C GLY A 82 1.64 0.16 13.37
N LYS A 83 2.29 0.09 14.53
CA LYS A 83 1.60 0.04 15.82
C LYS A 83 1.01 1.41 16.13
N PHE A 84 -0.32 1.53 16.11
CA PHE A 84 -1.04 2.75 16.47
C PHE A 84 -1.46 2.71 17.94
N VAL A 85 -0.84 3.53 18.78
CA VAL A 85 -1.14 3.61 20.23
C VAL A 85 -1.82 4.93 20.52
N VAL A 86 -3.04 4.87 21.05
CA VAL A 86 -3.80 6.04 21.48
C VAL A 86 -4.29 5.87 22.91
N ARG A 87 -4.41 6.99 23.64
CA ARG A 87 -5.03 7.00 24.96
C ARG A 87 -6.54 7.14 24.80
N LEU A 88 -7.28 6.18 25.35
CA LEU A 88 -8.74 6.17 25.34
C LEU A 88 -9.27 6.15 26.78
N PRO A 89 -10.38 6.84 27.08
CA PRO A 89 -11.10 6.64 28.33
C PRO A 89 -11.44 5.15 28.53
N ARG A 90 -11.37 4.66 29.78
CA ARG A 90 -11.64 3.24 30.10
C ARG A 90 -13.01 2.77 29.63
N SER A 91 -14.02 3.63 29.75
CA SER A 91 -15.39 3.34 29.30
C SER A 91 -15.46 3.13 27.78
N LEU A 92 -14.75 3.94 27.00
CA LEU A 92 -14.72 3.83 25.55
C LEU A 92 -14.00 2.55 25.10
N HIS A 93 -12.87 2.23 25.73
CA HIS A 93 -12.17 0.97 25.46
C HIS A 93 -13.06 -0.24 25.76
N ALA A 94 -13.74 -0.25 26.91
CA ALA A 94 -14.64 -1.35 27.28
C ALA A 94 -15.82 -1.49 26.33
N ALA A 95 -16.37 -0.38 25.82
CA ALA A 95 -17.44 -0.41 24.83
C ALA A 95 -16.97 -1.04 23.51
N LEU A 96 -15.79 -0.65 23.02
CA LEU A 96 -15.21 -1.21 21.79
C LEU A 96 -14.85 -2.70 21.93
N ASP A 97 -14.34 -3.11 23.09
CA ASP A 97 -14.01 -4.51 23.36
C ASP A 97 -15.26 -5.39 23.40
N ARG A 98 -16.33 -4.92 24.05
CA ARG A 98 -17.62 -5.63 24.06
C ARG A 98 -18.18 -5.77 22.65
N GLU A 99 -18.21 -4.68 21.89
CA GLU A 99 -18.71 -4.68 20.51
C GLU A 99 -17.89 -5.62 19.61
N ALA A 100 -16.57 -5.64 19.75
CA ALA A 100 -15.72 -6.54 18.97
C ALA A 100 -16.04 -8.02 19.24
N ARG A 101 -16.34 -8.36 20.50
CA ARG A 101 -16.74 -9.73 20.88
C ARG A 101 -18.13 -10.09 20.36
N GLU A 102 -19.08 -9.17 20.41
CA GLU A 102 -20.43 -9.35 19.88
C GLU A 102 -20.41 -9.60 18.36
N GLU A 103 -19.53 -8.88 17.64
CA GLU A 103 -19.33 -9.02 16.19
C GLU A 103 -18.39 -10.18 15.81
N GLY A 104 -17.77 -10.85 16.78
CA GLY A 104 -16.84 -11.97 16.53
C GLY A 104 -15.53 -11.58 15.83
N VAL A 105 -15.10 -10.33 15.95
CA VAL A 105 -13.88 -9.81 15.30
C VAL A 105 -12.84 -9.39 16.33
N SER A 106 -11.59 -9.21 15.90
CA SER A 106 -10.58 -8.61 16.76
C SER A 106 -10.86 -7.12 17.00
N LEU A 107 -10.48 -6.61 18.17
CA LEU A 107 -10.58 -5.19 18.50
C LEU A 107 -9.90 -4.30 17.44
N ASN A 108 -8.73 -4.73 16.94
CA ASN A 108 -8.02 -4.02 15.87
C ASN A 108 -8.86 -3.93 14.58
N GLN A 109 -9.47 -5.05 14.16
CA GLN A 109 -10.32 -5.10 12.96
C GLN A 109 -11.53 -4.17 13.09
N LEU A 110 -12.19 -4.18 14.26
CA LEU A 110 -13.32 -3.29 14.53
C LEU A 110 -12.90 -1.81 14.44
N VAL A 111 -11.78 -1.45 15.09
CA VAL A 111 -11.29 -0.06 15.12
C VAL A 111 -10.90 0.41 13.72
N VAL A 112 -10.15 -0.39 12.95
CA VAL A 112 -9.78 -0.04 11.56
C VAL A 112 -11.02 0.16 10.70
N THR A 113 -12.02 -0.73 10.82
CA THR A 113 -13.27 -0.63 10.06
C THR A 113 -14.03 0.65 10.39
N LYS A 114 -14.18 0.97 11.68
CA LYS A 114 -14.86 2.21 12.11
C LYS A 114 -14.12 3.46 11.63
N LEU A 115 -12.79 3.48 11.68
CA LEU A 115 -11.99 4.59 11.16
C LEU A 115 -12.19 4.77 9.64
N ALA A 116 -12.15 3.68 8.87
CA ALA A 116 -12.35 3.72 7.42
C ALA A 116 -13.72 4.31 7.06
N VAL A 117 -14.80 3.85 7.72
CA VAL A 117 -16.16 4.34 7.49
C VAL A 117 -16.27 5.84 7.76
N GLN A 118 -15.67 6.35 8.85
CA GLN A 118 -15.73 7.77 9.18
C GLN A 118 -14.92 8.62 8.19
N ILE A 119 -13.74 8.16 7.77
CA ILE A 119 -12.95 8.85 6.73
C ILE A 119 -13.74 8.95 5.43
N SER A 120 -14.37 7.86 4.97
CA SER A 120 -15.19 7.88 3.76
C SER A 120 -16.37 8.87 3.87
N LYS A 121 -17.05 8.91 5.01
CA LYS A 121 -18.14 9.88 5.25
C LYS A 121 -17.66 11.33 5.18
N LEU A 122 -16.49 11.63 5.75
CA LEU A 122 -15.90 12.97 5.74
C LEU A 122 -15.42 13.38 4.34
N VAL A 123 -14.91 12.43 3.54
CA VAL A 123 -14.43 12.70 2.17
C VAL A 123 -15.60 12.87 1.19
N SER A 124 -16.71 12.17 1.40
CA SER A 124 -17.90 12.22 0.54
C SER A 124 -18.89 13.32 0.91
N ALA A 125 -18.74 13.98 2.05
CA ALA A 125 -19.55 15.16 2.38
C ALA A 125 -19.20 16.30 1.40
N PRO A 126 -20.19 16.96 0.77
CA PRO A 126 -19.90 18.13 -0.04
C PRO A 126 -19.21 19.16 0.85
N ARG A 127 -18.02 19.63 0.44
CA ARG A 127 -17.39 20.76 1.11
C ARG A 127 -18.35 21.94 0.98
N GLY A 128 -18.99 22.33 2.06
CA GLY A 128 -19.82 23.53 2.09
C GLY A 128 -18.97 24.71 1.61
N ASP A 129 -19.42 25.33 0.51
CA ASP A 129 -18.94 26.64 0.06
C ASP A 129 -19.07 27.61 1.24
N GLY A 130 -17.95 28.17 1.67
CA GLY A 130 -17.84 29.08 2.80
C GLY A 130 -18.43 30.47 2.53
N ARG A 131 -19.67 30.52 2.05
CA ARG A 131 -20.41 31.77 1.84
C ARG A 131 -21.74 31.70 2.58
N ASP A 132 -21.66 31.88 3.89
CA ASP A 132 -22.73 32.46 4.70
C ASP A 132 -22.12 32.87 6.05
N CYS A 133 -21.37 33.97 6.04
CA CYS A 133 -21.13 34.75 7.25
C CYS A 133 -22.27 35.78 7.35
N PRO A 134 -23.21 35.66 8.30
CA PRO A 134 -24.17 36.73 8.52
C PRO A 134 -23.43 37.92 9.13
N GLY A 135 -23.55 39.08 8.48
CA GLY A 135 -22.86 40.31 8.85
C GLY A 135 -23.11 40.71 10.30
N LEU A 136 -22.02 41.04 11.00
CA LEU A 136 -22.05 41.72 12.29
C LEU A 136 -22.58 43.15 12.09
N PRO A 137 -23.55 43.64 12.88
CA PRO A 137 -23.94 45.03 12.85
C PRO A 137 -22.82 45.88 13.47
N GLY A 138 -22.32 46.85 12.70
CA GLY A 138 -21.34 47.82 13.17
C GLY A 138 -21.97 48.87 14.09
N GLY A 139 -21.23 49.23 15.14
CA GLY A 139 -21.52 50.39 15.97
C GLY A 139 -20.24 50.91 16.63
N PRO A 140 -20.06 52.23 16.75
CA PRO A 140 -19.49 52.84 17.94
C PRO A 140 -20.56 53.08 19.01
#